data_AF-A0A1H5W899-F1
#
_entry.id   AF-A0A1H5W899-F1
#
_cell.length_a   1.000
_cell.length_b   1.000
_cell.length_c   1.000
_cell.angle_alpha   90.00
_cell.angle_beta   90.00
_cell.angle_gamma   90.00
#
_symmetry.space_group_name_H-M   'P 1'
#
loop_
_entity.id
_entity.type
_entity.pdbx_description
1 polymer ?
#
loop_
_entity_poly.entity_id
_entity_poly.type
_entity_poly.pdbx_seq_one_letter_code
_entity_poly.pdbx_strand_id
1 'polypeptide(L)'
;MNHHSLSAFIWSVVDLLRGDYKQSDYGKITLPFTVLRRLDCVLESTKAALLAEHEEKLKLGLNADHFLLRKTGQSFFNTSPLDMKKLMGDQDHIRKTCFPISKGFR
;
A
#
# COMPACT_ATOMS: atom_id res chain seq x y z
N MET A 1 -20.41 -5.42 13.72
CA MET A 1 -19.29 -6.32 13.37
C MET A 1 -18.73 -6.93 14.64
N ASN A 2 -18.64 -8.26 14.73
CA ASN A 2 -18.14 -8.94 15.93
C ASN A 2 -16.60 -8.94 15.91
N HIS A 3 -15.95 -8.36 16.91
CA HIS A 3 -14.48 -8.23 16.94
C HIS A 3 -13.77 -9.60 17.03
N HIS A 4 -14.41 -10.58 17.68
CA HIS A 4 -13.87 -11.95 17.79
C HIS A 4 -13.83 -12.71 16.47
N SER A 5 -14.79 -12.46 15.56
CA SER A 5 -14.79 -13.12 14.25
C SER A 5 -13.71 -12.55 13.33
N LEU A 6 -13.39 -11.27 13.46
CA LEU A 6 -12.32 -10.63 12.70
C LEU A 6 -10.93 -11.09 13.15
N SER A 7 -10.71 -11.22 14.47
CA SER A 7 -9.44 -11.73 14.98
C SER A 7 -9.21 -13.19 14.55
N ALA A 8 -10.22 -14.05 14.64
CA ALA A 8 -10.16 -15.43 14.16
C ALA A 8 -9.84 -15.49 12.65
N PHE A 9 -10.46 -14.62 11.85
CA PHE A 9 -10.18 -14.54 10.41
C PHE A 9 -8.73 -14.13 10.13
N ILE A 10 -8.20 -13.10 10.79
CA ILE A 10 -6.80 -12.67 10.62
C ILE A 10 -5.85 -13.81 10.97
N TRP A 11 -6.08 -14.51 12.09
CA TRP A 11 -5.26 -15.65 12.50
C TRP A 11 -5.32 -16.80 11.49
N SER A 12 -6.49 -17.08 10.89
CA SER A 12 -6.62 -18.12 9.86
C SER A 12 -5.82 -17.83 8.58
N VAL A 13 -5.66 -16.54 8.22
CA VAL A 13 -4.81 -16.13 7.09
C VAL A 13 -3.33 -16.26 7.46
N VAL A 14 -2.99 -15.90 8.69
CA VAL A 14 -1.61 -15.99 9.20
C VAL A 14 -1.15 -17.45 9.33
N ASP A 15 -2.05 -18.39 9.56
CA ASP A 15 -1.74 -19.83 9.56
C ASP A 15 -1.17 -20.33 8.21
N LEU A 16 -1.35 -19.59 7.09
CA LEU A 16 -0.70 -19.89 5.81
C LEU A 16 0.83 -19.72 5.85
N LEU A 17 1.36 -18.99 6.84
CA LEU A 17 2.80 -18.78 7.04
C LEU A 17 3.44 -19.87 7.93
N ARG A 18 2.65 -20.84 8.38
CA ARG A 18 3.09 -21.90 9.29
C ARG A 18 4.06 -22.84 8.57
N GLY A 19 5.29 -22.90 9.07
CA GLY A 19 6.37 -23.72 8.50
C GLY A 19 7.59 -22.86 8.18
N ASP A 20 7.39 -21.79 7.40
CA ASP A 20 8.46 -20.88 6.99
C ASP A 20 8.80 -19.82 8.06
N TYR A 21 7.84 -19.49 8.93
CA TYR A 21 8.00 -18.46 9.97
C TYR A 21 7.58 -18.95 11.36
N LYS A 22 8.25 -18.44 12.40
CA LYS A 22 7.85 -18.67 13.79
C LYS A 22 6.62 -17.82 14.11
N GLN A 23 5.78 -18.28 15.02
CA GLN A 23 4.58 -17.53 15.46
C GLN A 23 4.93 -16.14 16.02
N SER A 24 6.10 -15.99 16.64
CA SER A 24 6.63 -14.69 17.09
C SER A 24 6.94 -13.72 15.93
N ASP A 25 7.18 -14.23 14.73
CA ASP A 25 7.52 -13.43 13.53
C ASP A 25 6.27 -13.06 12.71
N TYR A 26 5.12 -13.66 12.97
CA TYR A 26 3.88 -13.34 12.25
C TYR A 26 3.49 -11.87 12.35
N GLY A 27 3.76 -11.24 13.50
CA GLY A 27 3.58 -9.80 13.68
C GLY A 27 4.44 -8.97 12.72
N LYS A 28 5.65 -9.43 12.41
CA LYS A 28 6.58 -8.72 11.50
C LYS A 28 6.07 -8.70 10.06
N ILE A 29 5.21 -9.64 9.68
CA ILE A 29 4.61 -9.72 8.35
C ILE A 29 3.26 -9.01 8.33
N THR A 30 2.40 -9.32 9.30
CA THR A 30 1.02 -8.80 9.34
C THR A 30 0.97 -7.29 9.53
N LEU A 31 1.85 -6.71 10.38
CA LEU A 31 1.85 -5.28 10.66
C LEU A 31 2.19 -4.43 9.43
N PRO A 32 3.29 -4.69 8.68
CA PRO A 32 3.56 -3.95 7.45
C PRO A 32 2.42 -4.03 6.43
N PHE A 33 1.84 -5.20 6.19
CA PHE A 33 0.76 -5.34 5.21
C PHE A 33 -0.54 -4.65 5.64
N THR A 34 -0.88 -4.68 6.93
CA THR A 34 -2.05 -3.95 7.45
C THR A 34 -1.86 -2.44 7.39
N VAL A 35 -0.65 -1.94 7.70
CA VAL A 35 -0.29 -0.52 7.55
C VAL A 35 -0.33 -0.11 6.07
N LEU A 36 0.31 -0.88 5.18
CA LEU A 36 0.30 -0.61 3.73
C LEU A 36 -1.12 -0.55 3.17
N ARG A 37 -1.99 -1.50 3.54
CA ARG A 37 -3.39 -1.48 3.09
C ARG A 37 -4.12 -0.25 3.59
N ARG A 38 -3.89 0.17 4.84
CA ARG A 38 -4.53 1.36 5.41
C ARG A 38 -4.07 2.64 4.70
N LEU A 39 -2.77 2.79 4.44
CA LEU A 39 -2.23 3.93 3.68
C LEU A 39 -2.78 3.96 2.25
N ASP A 40 -2.88 2.80 1.59
CA ASP A 40 -3.45 2.69 0.25
C ASP A 40 -4.94 3.06 0.24
N CYS A 41 -5.74 2.63 1.23
CA CYS A 41 -7.15 3.05 1.38
C CYS A 41 -7.31 4.57 1.51
N VAL A 42 -6.42 5.24 2.23
CA VAL A 42 -6.48 6.70 2.43
C VAL A 42 -6.20 7.44 1.13
N LEU A 43 -5.30 6.91 0.30
CA LEU A 43 -4.96 7.50 -0.99
C LEU A 43 -5.90 7.05 -2.13
N GLU A 44 -6.67 5.97 -1.97
CA GLU A 44 -7.49 5.36 -3.02
C GLU A 44 -8.42 6.35 -3.71
N SER A 45 -9.02 7.29 -2.97
CA SER A 45 -9.91 8.32 -3.51
C SER A 45 -9.20 9.42 -4.29
N THR A 46 -7.93 9.71 -3.97
CA THR A 46 -7.15 10.83 -4.53
C THR A 46 -6.10 10.38 -5.53
N LYS A 47 -5.85 9.08 -5.66
CA LYS A 47 -4.73 8.51 -6.43
C LYS A 47 -4.76 8.83 -7.92
N ALA A 48 -5.92 8.75 -8.57
CA ALA A 48 -6.05 9.07 -9.99
C ALA A 48 -5.68 10.54 -10.26
N ALA A 49 -6.16 11.45 -9.41
CA ALA A 49 -5.84 12.88 -9.50
C ALA A 49 -4.36 13.17 -9.19
N LEU A 50 -3.79 12.45 -8.22
CA LEU A 50 -2.38 12.55 -7.87
C LEU A 50 -1.48 12.14 -9.04
N LEU A 51 -1.75 11.00 -9.68
CA LEU A 51 -0.94 10.50 -10.80
C LEU A 51 -1.01 11.43 -12.01
N ALA A 52 -2.18 11.96 -12.34
CA ALA A 52 -2.35 12.93 -13.41
C ALA A 52 -1.54 14.21 -13.15
N GLU A 53 -1.65 14.75 -11.93
CA GLU A 53 -0.92 15.97 -11.56
C GLU A 53 0.59 15.73 -11.47
N HIS A 54 1.02 14.55 -10.99
CA HIS A 54 2.43 14.16 -11.00
C HIS A 54 2.97 14.15 -12.44
N GLU A 55 2.27 13.57 -13.41
CA GLU A 55 2.69 13.52 -14.80
C GLU A 55 2.78 14.92 -15.44
N GLU A 56 1.80 15.80 -15.17
CA GLU A 56 1.81 17.18 -15.65
C GLU A 56 2.99 17.99 -15.08
N LYS A 57 3.24 17.89 -13.77
CA LYS A 57 4.36 18.62 -13.13
C LYS A 57 5.72 18.08 -13.56
N LEU A 58 5.82 16.77 -13.82
CA LEU A 58 7.05 16.15 -14.32
C LEU A 58 7.38 16.63 -15.74
N LYS A 59 6.38 16.78 -16.61
CA LYS A 59 6.53 17.38 -17.95
C LYS A 59 7.01 18.84 -17.89
N LEU A 60 6.63 19.56 -16.84
CA LEU A 60 7.04 20.95 -16.60
C LEU A 60 8.40 21.06 -15.88
N GLY A 61 9.03 19.95 -15.48
CA GLY A 61 10.30 19.95 -14.75
C GLY A 61 10.22 20.55 -13.34
N LEU A 62 9.02 20.65 -12.77
CA LEU A 62 8.78 21.24 -11.46
C LEU A 62 8.80 20.17 -10.35
N ASN A 63 9.20 20.58 -9.14
CA ASN A 63 9.07 19.71 -7.98
C ASN A 63 7.58 19.51 -7.65
N ALA A 64 7.09 18.30 -7.88
CA ALA A 64 5.68 17.95 -7.72
C ALA A 64 5.27 17.75 -6.25
N ASP A 65 6.21 17.49 -5.34
CA ASP A 65 5.92 16.98 -3.99
C ASP A 65 4.92 17.87 -3.21
N HIS A 66 5.13 19.19 -3.23
CA HIS A 66 4.24 20.14 -2.54
C HIS A 66 2.84 20.20 -3.17
N PHE A 67 2.73 19.98 -4.48
CA PHE A 67 1.44 19.91 -5.18
C PHE A 67 0.70 18.62 -4.85
N LEU A 68 1.41 17.49 -4.79
CA LEU A 68 0.82 16.19 -4.47
C LEU A 68 0.31 16.12 -3.03
N LEU A 69 1.06 16.67 -2.07
CA LEU A 69 0.62 16.81 -0.68
C LEU A 69 -0.66 17.65 -0.57
N ARG A 70 -0.70 18.77 -1.29
CA ARG A 70 -1.89 19.63 -1.32
C ARG A 70 -3.09 18.95 -1.98
N LYS A 71 -2.86 18.15 -3.02
CA LYS A 71 -3.91 17.46 -3.77
C LYS A 71 -4.52 16.29 -3.01
N THR A 72 -3.69 15.56 -2.27
CA THR A 72 -4.14 14.45 -1.43
C THR A 72 -4.78 14.92 -0.13
N GLY A 73 -4.39 16.10 0.36
CA GLY A 73 -4.79 16.60 1.68
C GLY A 73 -4.20 15.76 2.82
N GLN A 74 -3.16 14.97 2.54
CA GLN A 74 -2.48 14.09 3.48
C GLN A 74 -1.02 14.53 3.63
N SER A 75 -0.41 14.13 4.74
CA SER A 75 1.02 14.38 4.99
C SER A 75 1.95 13.41 4.25
N PHE A 76 1.39 12.52 3.41
CA PHE A 76 2.12 11.52 2.64
C PHE A 76 1.43 11.31 1.29
N PHE A 77 2.19 10.83 0.30
CA PHE A 77 1.65 10.46 -1.00
C PHE A 77 2.36 9.24 -1.58
N ASN A 78 1.74 8.60 -2.58
CA ASN A 78 2.34 7.49 -3.30
C ASN A 78 2.38 7.81 -4.80
N THR A 79 3.59 7.88 -5.36
CA THR A 79 3.80 8.11 -6.80
C THR A 79 3.81 6.83 -7.64
N SER A 80 3.75 5.66 -6.99
CA SER A 80 3.65 4.39 -7.70
C SER A 80 2.26 4.23 -8.35
N PRO A 81 2.18 3.81 -9.63
CA PRO A 81 0.92 3.54 -10.32
C PRO A 81 0.23 2.24 -9.83
N LEU A 82 0.86 1.51 -8.90
CA LEU A 82 0.40 0.25 -8.36
C LEU A 82 -0.50 0.46 -7.14
N ASP A 83 -1.59 -0.29 -7.07
CA ASP A 83 -2.56 -0.34 -5.97
C ASP A 83 -2.49 -1.69 -5.28
N MET A 84 -2.91 -1.79 -4.01
CA MET A 84 -2.98 -3.10 -3.34
C MET A 84 -3.93 -4.05 -4.08
N LYS A 85 -4.99 -3.53 -4.72
CA LYS A 85 -5.89 -4.32 -5.57
C LYS A 85 -5.18 -4.89 -6.80
N LYS A 86 -4.32 -4.10 -7.44
CA LYS A 86 -3.51 -4.55 -8.59
C LYS A 86 -2.46 -5.57 -8.16
N LEU A 87 -1.88 -5.38 -6.97
CA LEU A 87 -0.93 -6.33 -6.36
C LEU A 87 -1.55 -7.71 -6.15
N MET A 88 -2.81 -7.76 -5.67
CA MET A 88 -3.54 -9.01 -5.48
C MET A 88 -3.85 -9.74 -6.80
N GLY A 89 -3.90 -9.02 -7.93
CA GLY A 89 -4.15 -9.57 -9.25
C GLY A 89 -2.91 -10.11 -9.97
N ASP A 90 -1.70 -9.70 -9.56
CA ASP A 90 -0.42 -10.13 -10.13
C ASP A 90 0.39 -10.92 -9.09
N GLN A 91 -0.16 -12.07 -8.69
CA GLN A 91 0.44 -12.94 -7.67
C GLN A 91 1.77 -13.56 -8.14
N ASP A 92 1.90 -13.82 -9.44
CA ASP A 92 3.11 -14.42 -10.02
C ASP A 92 4.33 -13.49 -9.97
N HIS A 93 4.12 -12.18 -9.89
CA HIS A 93 5.19 -11.17 -9.84
C HIS A 93 5.19 -10.31 -8.59
N ILE A 94 4.67 -10.82 -7.46
CA ILE A 94 4.62 -10.09 -6.17
C ILE A 94 5.96 -9.43 -5.82
N ARG A 95 7.10 -10.08 -6.05
CA ARG A 95 8.41 -9.47 -5.76
C ARG A 95 8.68 -8.21 -6.57
N LYS A 96 8.28 -8.19 -7.84
CA LYS A 96 8.48 -7.06 -8.76
C LYS A 96 7.49 -5.93 -8.49
N THR A 97 6.30 -6.23 -8.02
CA THR A 97 5.22 -5.26 -7.79
C THR A 97 5.19 -4.72 -6.35
N CYS A 98 5.61 -5.50 -5.35
CA CYS A 98 5.62 -5.12 -3.93
C CYS A 98 6.76 -4.13 -3.60
N PHE A 99 7.92 -4.27 -4.25
CA PHE A 99 9.06 -3.39 -3.96
C PHE A 99 8.84 -1.94 -4.41
N PRO A 100 8.30 -1.66 -5.62
CA PRO A 100 7.98 -0.30 -6.05
C PRO A 100 6.86 0.36 -5.25
N ILE A 101 5.81 -0.38 -4.86
CA ILE A 101 4.70 0.20 -4.07
C ILE A 101 5.19 0.63 -2.68
N SER A 102 6.07 -0.15 -2.04
CA SER A 102 6.66 0.22 -0.75
C SER A 102 7.59 1.43 -0.85
N LYS A 103 8.32 1.60 -1.96
CA LYS A 103 9.21 2.74 -2.19
C LYS A 103 8.51 4.00 -2.70
N GLY A 104 7.28 3.85 -3.20
CA GLY A 104 6.50 4.95 -3.75
C GLY A 104 5.95 5.90 -2.69
N PHE A 105 5.80 5.43 -1.44
CA PHE A 105 5.36 6.25 -0.32
C PHE A 105 6.47 7.24 0.10
N ARG A 106 6.16 8.54 0.07
CA ARG A 106 6.99 9.63 0.57
C ARG A 106 6.21 10.51 1.54
#